data_AF-A0A1B7VST8-F1
#
_entry.id   AF-A0A1B7VST8-F1
#
_cell.length_a   1.000
_cell.length_b   1.000
_cell.length_c   1.000
_cell.angle_alpha   90.00
_cell.angle_beta   90.00
_cell.angle_gamma   90.00
#
_symmetry.space_group_name_H-M   'P 1'
#
loop_
_entity.id
_entity.type
_entity.pdbx_description
1 polymer ?
#
loop_
_entity_poly.entity_id
_entity_poly.type
_entity_poly.pdbx_seq_one_letter_code
_entity_poly.pdbx_strand_id
1 'polypeptide(L)'
;MIDPQPLYDTELVDCARANANQGIETAAYQCGYGNDINTFTQELRQACEKMNLQVKELKELITDQDIILKSGTGQIIAPETESEL
;
A
#
# COMPACT_ATOMS: atom_id res chain seq x y z
N MET A 1 5.54 -27.29 10.61
CA MET A 1 4.78 -26.21 9.95
C MET A 1 5.81 -25.18 9.56
N ILE A 2 5.87 -24.79 8.29
CA ILE A 2 6.77 -23.72 7.86
C ILE A 2 5.96 -22.46 8.09
N ASP A 3 6.23 -21.77 9.20
CA ASP A 3 5.75 -20.40 9.38
C ASP A 3 6.24 -19.60 8.18
N PRO A 4 5.35 -19.04 7.34
CA PRO A 4 5.78 -18.23 6.21
C PRO A 4 6.48 -17.01 6.78
N GLN A 5 7.82 -17.02 6.74
CA GLN A 5 8.60 -15.90 7.24
C GLN A 5 8.33 -14.71 6.33
N PRO A 6 8.17 -13.50 6.90
CA PRO A 6 7.97 -12.31 6.10
C PRO A 6 9.10 -12.17 5.09
N LEU A 7 8.75 -11.98 3.83
CA LEU A 7 9.70 -11.75 2.75
C LEU A 7 10.19 -10.30 2.81
N TYR A 8 11.43 -10.08 2.38
CA TYR A 8 12.06 -8.77 2.37
C TYR A 8 12.74 -8.49 1.03
N ASP A 9 13.04 -7.22 0.77
CA ASP A 9 13.78 -6.76 -0.41
C ASP A 9 13.23 -7.38 -1.72
N THR A 10 14.03 -8.13 -2.48
CA THR A 10 13.64 -8.56 -3.84
C THR A 10 12.52 -9.59 -3.78
N GLU A 11 12.58 -10.47 -2.80
CA GLU A 11 11.61 -11.55 -2.63
C GLU A 11 10.23 -10.99 -2.29
N LEU A 12 10.19 -9.92 -1.51
CA LEU A 12 8.96 -9.20 -1.19
C LEU A 12 8.34 -8.57 -2.45
N VAL A 13 9.16 -7.89 -3.27
CA VAL A 13 8.69 -7.24 -4.49
C VAL A 13 8.19 -8.27 -5.51
N ASP A 14 8.93 -9.37 -5.69
CA ASP A 14 8.56 -10.44 -6.62
C ASP A 14 7.26 -11.14 -6.18
N CYS A 15 7.15 -11.47 -4.90
CA CYS A 15 5.93 -12.03 -4.32
C CYS A 15 4.74 -11.08 -4.45
N ALA A 16 4.91 -9.80 -4.11
CA ALA A 16 3.85 -8.82 -4.23
C ALA A 16 3.41 -8.61 -5.68
N ARG A 17 4.36 -8.61 -6.64
CA ARG A 17 4.06 -8.51 -8.07
C ARG A 17 3.30 -9.73 -8.59
N ALA A 18 3.71 -10.93 -8.19
CA ALA A 18 3.03 -12.17 -8.56
C ALA A 18 1.58 -12.20 -8.06
N ASN A 19 1.34 -11.64 -6.87
CA ASN A 19 0.02 -11.60 -6.25
C ASN A 19 -0.75 -10.28 -6.50
N ALA A 20 -0.21 -9.36 -7.31
CA ALA A 20 -0.79 -8.04 -7.51
C ALA A 20 -2.22 -8.09 -8.09
N ASN A 21 -2.50 -9.07 -8.95
CA ASN A 21 -3.84 -9.27 -9.51
C ASN A 21 -4.86 -9.82 -8.50
N GLN A 22 -4.42 -10.33 -7.34
CA GLN A 22 -5.27 -10.90 -6.30
C GLN A 22 -5.61 -9.91 -5.18
N GLY A 23 -5.06 -8.69 -5.23
CA GLY A 23 -5.25 -7.67 -4.22
C GLY A 23 -4.21 -7.70 -3.09
N ILE A 24 -4.15 -6.59 -2.35
CA ILE A 24 -3.12 -6.34 -1.34
C ILE A 24 -3.20 -7.30 -0.14
N GLU A 25 -4.41 -7.71 0.25
CA GLU A 25 -4.64 -8.63 1.37
C GLU A 25 -4.07 -10.02 1.09
N THR A 26 -4.37 -10.55 -0.10
CA THR A 26 -3.86 -11.84 -0.55
C THR A 26 -2.35 -11.80 -0.72
N ALA A 27 -1.82 -10.71 -1.29
CA ALA A 27 -0.38 -10.53 -1.43
C ALA A 27 0.33 -10.54 -0.07
N ALA A 28 -0.16 -9.76 0.91
CA ALA A 28 0.44 -9.73 2.25
C ALA A 28 0.43 -11.12 2.92
N TYR A 29 -0.68 -11.86 2.83
CA TYR A 29 -0.77 -13.21 3.37
C TYR A 29 0.26 -14.15 2.73
N GLN A 30 0.35 -14.15 1.41
CA GLN A 30 1.26 -15.01 0.65
C GLN A 30 2.72 -14.62 0.83
N CYS A 31 3.01 -13.34 1.10
CA CYS A 31 4.37 -12.86 1.35
C CYS A 31 4.81 -12.97 2.82
N GLY A 32 4.03 -13.64 3.68
CA GLY A 32 4.39 -13.91 5.08
C GLY A 32 4.02 -12.82 6.09
N TYR A 33 3.22 -11.83 5.67
CA TYR A 33 2.70 -10.76 6.53
C TYR A 33 1.30 -11.07 7.08
N GLY A 34 0.63 -12.11 6.59
CA GLY A 34 -0.69 -12.48 7.07
C GLY A 34 -1.72 -11.37 6.83
N ASN A 35 -2.20 -10.77 7.91
CA ASN A 35 -3.15 -9.66 7.90
C ASN A 35 -2.47 -8.29 8.14
N ASP A 36 -1.15 -8.24 8.33
CA ASP A 36 -0.39 -7.02 8.58
C ASP A 36 -0.10 -6.26 7.28
N ILE A 37 -1.17 -5.77 6.64
CA ILE A 37 -1.10 -5.06 5.36
C ILE A 37 -0.28 -3.76 5.48
N ASN A 38 -0.33 -3.12 6.65
CA ASN A 38 0.41 -1.89 6.91
C ASN A 38 1.92 -2.13 6.84
N THR A 39 2.40 -3.13 7.57
CA THR A 39 3.81 -3.54 7.56
C THR A 39 4.23 -4.04 6.18
N PHE A 40 3.41 -4.87 5.53
CA PHE A 40 3.64 -5.31 4.16
C PHE A 40 3.86 -4.13 3.21
N THR A 41 2.99 -3.12 3.27
CA THR A 41 3.04 -1.95 2.39
C THR A 41 4.30 -1.10 2.65
N GLN A 42 4.66 -0.92 3.92
CA GLN A 42 5.86 -0.18 4.31
C GLN A 42 7.13 -0.88 3.83
N GLU A 43 7.27 -2.16 4.11
CA GLU A 43 8.43 -2.97 3.70
C GLU A 43 8.53 -3.04 2.17
N LEU A 44 7.39 -3.20 1.49
CA LEU A 44 7.33 -3.27 0.03
C LEU A 44 7.78 -1.98 -0.62
N ARG A 45 7.34 -0.84 -0.07
CA ARG A 45 7.79 0.48 -0.53
C ARG A 45 9.29 0.63 -0.34
N GLN A 46 9.81 0.29 0.85
CA GLN A 46 11.25 0.38 1.13
C GLN A 46 12.06 -0.52 0.19
N ALA A 47 11.59 -1.74 -0.07
CA ALA A 47 12.22 -2.66 -1.01
C ALA A 47 12.27 -2.09 -2.44
N CYS A 48 11.16 -1.51 -2.93
CA CYS A 48 11.16 -0.86 -4.24
C CYS A 48 12.10 0.36 -4.30
N GLU A 49 12.13 1.20 -3.25
CA GLU A 49 13.02 2.37 -3.18
C GLU A 49 14.50 1.95 -3.19
N LYS A 50 14.87 0.90 -2.44
CA LYS A 50 16.24 0.34 -2.44
C LYS A 50 16.68 -0.16 -3.81
N MET A 51 15.75 -0.70 -4.60
CA MET A 51 16.06 -1.28 -5.92
C MET A 51 16.01 -0.27 -7.06
N ASN A 52 15.76 1.00 -6.74
CA ASN A 52 15.52 2.05 -7.73
C ASN A 52 14.40 1.65 -8.74
N LEU A 53 13.53 0.74 -8.33
CA LEU A 53 12.40 0.26 -9.12
C LEU A 53 11.31 1.33 -9.02
N GLN A 54 10.85 1.82 -10.18
CA GLN A 54 9.70 2.71 -10.19
C GLN A 54 8.50 1.91 -9.65
N VAL A 55 8.09 2.22 -8.42
CA VAL A 55 6.90 1.69 -7.73
C VAL A 55 5.64 1.73 -8.60
N LYS A 56 5.62 2.44 -9.74
CA LYS A 56 4.50 2.57 -10.67
C LYS A 56 3.74 1.28 -10.99
N GLU A 57 4.39 0.11 -11.10
CA GLU A 57 3.66 -1.15 -11.33
C GLU A 57 2.97 -1.70 -10.07
N LEU A 58 3.58 -1.53 -8.88
CA LEU A 58 2.96 -1.91 -7.60
C LEU A 58 2.13 -0.80 -6.98
N LYS A 59 2.17 0.40 -7.56
CA LYS A 59 1.46 1.59 -7.10
C LYS A 59 -0.04 1.36 -7.17
N GLU A 60 -0.53 0.60 -8.14
CA GLU A 60 -1.94 0.19 -8.20
C GLU A 60 -2.36 -0.63 -6.97
N LEU A 61 -1.45 -1.39 -6.37
CA LEU A 61 -1.70 -2.14 -5.13
C LEU A 61 -1.72 -1.23 -3.89
N ILE A 62 -0.79 -0.28 -3.83
CA ILE A 62 -0.51 0.54 -2.64
C ILE A 62 -1.40 1.80 -2.59
N THR A 63 -1.81 2.32 -3.74
CA THR A 63 -2.52 3.61 -3.85
C THR A 63 -3.90 3.58 -3.20
N ASP A 64 -4.55 2.41 -3.13
CA ASP A 64 -5.85 2.29 -2.45
C ASP A 64 -5.76 2.70 -0.96
N GLN A 65 -4.62 2.48 -0.30
CA GLN A 65 -4.43 2.78 1.12
C GLN A 65 -3.81 4.16 1.42
N ASP A 66 -3.06 4.76 0.48
CA ASP A 66 -2.43 6.08 0.68
C ASP A 66 -3.47 7.23 0.62
N ILE A 67 -4.61 7.01 -0.04
CA ILE A 67 -5.72 7.98 -0.10
C ILE A 67 -6.38 8.13 1.28
N ILE A 68 -6.46 7.06 2.08
CA ILE A 68 -7.06 7.09 3.42
C ILE A 68 -6.13 7.75 4.45
N LEU A 69 -4.82 7.46 4.41
CA LEU A 69 -3.86 8.01 5.37
C LEU A 69 -3.54 9.50 5.17
N LYS A 70 -3.73 10.04 3.95
CA LYS A 70 -3.51 11.47 3.65
C LYS A 70 -4.77 12.33 3.69
N SER A 71 -5.96 11.74 3.82
CA SER A 71 -7.22 12.49 3.93
C SER A 71 -7.51 13.03 5.35
N GLY A 72 -6.49 13.09 6.22
CA GLY A 72 -6.58 13.70 7.56
C GLY A 72 -6.43 15.23 7.59
N THR A 73 -6.23 15.90 6.46
CA THR A 73 -6.17 17.37 6.39
C THR A 73 -6.93 17.92 5.18
N GLY A 74 -8.17 17.47 5.01
CA GLY A 74 -9.15 18.17 4.18
C GLY A 74 -9.95 19.11 5.08
N GLN A 75 -9.48 20.34 5.27
CA GLN A 75 -10.33 21.41 5.79
C GLN A 75 -11.51 21.55 4.84
N ILE A 76 -12.68 21.04 5.24
CA ILE A 76 -13.97 21.37 4.64
C ILE A 76 -14.22 22.85 4.91
N ILE A 77 -13.62 23.73 4.11
CA ILE A 77 -14.12 25.08 3.93
C ILE A 77 -15.40 24.88 3.12
N ALA A 78 -16.56 25.00 3.76
CA ALA A 78 -17.79 25.28 3.05
C ALA A 78 -17.91 26.81 2.98
N PRO A 79 -17.74 27.46 1.81
CA PRO A 79 -18.06 28.88 1.70
C PRO A 79 -19.36 29.00 0.90
N GLU A 80 -20.51 28.67 1.47
CA GLU A 80 -21.79 29.02 0.83
C GLU A 80 -22.85 29.40 1.88
N THR A 81 -22.85 30.67 2.26
CA THR A 81 -24.10 31.39 2.51
C THR A 81 -23.92 32.83 2.06
N GLU A 82 -24.03 33.04 0.75
CA GLU A 82 -24.43 34.34 0.21
C GLU A 82 -25.87 34.59 0.67
N SER A 83 -26.04 35.15 1.87
CA SER A 83 -27.34 35.61 2.35
C SER A 83 -27.51 37.08 1.96
N GLU A 84 -27.77 37.32 0.69
CA GLU A 84 -28.28 38.60 0.19
C GLU A 84 -29.53 38.32 -0.67
N LEU A 85 -30.70 38.27 -0.02
CA LEU A 85 -31.91 38.99 -0.43
C LEU A 85 -33.02 38.88 0.65
#